data_AF-A0A7D7WGM1-F1
#
_entry.id   AF-A0A7D7WGM1-F1
#
_cell.length_a   1.000
_cell.length_b   1.000
_cell.length_c   1.000
_cell.angle_alpha   90.00
_cell.angle_beta   90.00
_cell.angle_gamma   90.00
#
_symmetry.space_group_name_H-M   'P 1'
#
loop_
_entity.id
_entity.type
_entity.pdbx_description
1 polymer ?
#
loop_
_entity_poly.entity_id
_entity_poly.type
_entity_poly.pdbx_seq_one_letter_code
_entity_poly.pdbx_strand_id
1 'polypeptide(L)' 'MEIVRGNPTEEELAALMAVVAEAYSHESAEAVAEVPRVSAWQLTRRGIRRPLRRDIPWGRYSG' A
#
# COMPACT_ATOMS: atom_id res chain seq x y z
N MET A 1 -2.69 -0.59 -32.56
CA MET A 1 -2.24 0.81 -32.59
C MET A 1 -1.11 0.90 -33.60
N GLU A 2 -1.27 1.69 -34.64
CA GLU A 2 -0.25 1.89 -35.67
C GLU A 2 0.59 3.11 -35.27
N ILE A 3 1.92 2.93 -35.18
CA ILE A 3 2.85 4.01 -34.82
C ILE A 3 3.58 4.41 -36.09
N VAL A 4 3.20 5.55 -36.65
CA VAL A 4 3.83 6.10 -37.84
C VAL A 4 5.02 6.96 -37.42
N ARG A 5 6.17 6.80 -38.10
CA ARG A 5 7.36 7.64 -37.88
C ARG A 5 7.16 9.01 -38.55
N GLY A 6 7.57 10.10 -37.88
CA GLY A 6 7.51 11.46 -38.41
C GLY A 6 8.37 12.45 -37.60
N ASN A 7 8.40 13.71 -38.02
CA ASN A 7 9.02 14.83 -37.29
C ASN A 7 7.92 15.85 -36.92
N PRO A 8 7.22 15.67 -35.79
CA PRO A 8 6.12 16.55 -35.39
C PRO A 8 6.61 17.97 -35.13
N THR A 9 5.73 18.95 -35.29
CA THR A 9 6.04 20.31 -34.84
C THR A 9 6.00 20.40 -33.31
N GLU A 10 6.53 21.49 -32.76
CA GLU A 10 6.50 21.73 -31.30
C GLU A 10 5.06 21.83 -30.79
N GLU A 11 4.17 22.45 -31.58
CA GLU A 11 2.75 22.58 -31.24
C GLU A 11 2.03 21.22 -31.22
N GLU A 12 2.33 20.35 -32.17
CA GLU A 12 1.76 18.99 -32.23
C GLU A 12 2.26 18.14 -31.05
N LEU A 13 3.53 18.28 -30.67
CA LEU A 13 4.09 17.61 -29.50
C LEU A 13 3.45 18.12 -28.21
N ALA A 14 3.27 19.43 -28.06
CA ALA A 14 2.62 20.03 -26.91
C ALA A 14 1.15 19.56 -26.79
N ALA A 15 0.42 19.51 -27.91
CA ALA A 15 -0.94 19.01 -27.94
C ALA A 15 -1.02 17.53 -27.52
N LEU A 16 -0.11 16.69 -28.02
CA LEU A 16 -0.04 15.28 -27.63
C LEU A 16 0.26 15.12 -26.13
N MET A 17 1.25 15.85 -25.62
CA MET A 17 1.63 15.80 -24.21
C MET A 17 0.49 16.25 -23.29
N ALA A 18 -0.25 17.28 -23.68
CA ALA A 18 -1.41 17.75 -22.93
C ALA A 18 -2.48 16.65 -22.79
N VAL A 19 -2.84 15.98 -23.90
CA VAL A 19 -3.83 14.90 -23.91
C VAL A 19 -3.37 13.71 -23.07
N VAL A 20 -2.10 13.30 -23.22
CA VAL A 20 -1.55 12.18 -22.46
C VAL A 20 -1.47 12.51 -20.97
N ALA A 21 -1.08 13.74 -20.62
CA ALA A 21 -1.02 14.18 -19.23
C ALA A 21 -2.42 14.26 -18.59
N GLU A 22 -3.44 14.72 -19.32
CA GLU A 22 -4.83 14.72 -18.86
C GLU A 22 -5.33 13.30 -18.61
N ALA A 23 -5.14 12.40 -19.59
CA ALA A 23 -5.55 11.00 -19.45
C ALA A 23 -4.84 10.32 -18.28
N TYR A 24 -3.53 10.53 -18.13
CA TYR A 24 -2.76 10.01 -17.00
C TYR A 24 -3.21 10.60 -15.67
N SER A 25 -3.51 11.90 -15.61
CA SER A 25 -4.01 12.54 -14.39
C SER A 25 -5.36 11.97 -13.99
N HIS A 26 -6.27 11.76 -14.94
CA HIS A 26 -7.57 11.13 -14.69
C HIS A 26 -7.42 9.70 -14.18
N GLU A 27 -6.61 8.89 -14.87
CA GLU A 27 -6.31 7.52 -14.45
C GLU A 27 -5.69 7.47 -13.05
N SER A 28 -4.72 8.34 -12.75
CA SER A 28 -4.06 8.38 -11.44
C SER A 28 -4.99 8.81 -10.30
N ALA A 29 -5.97 9.67 -10.59
CA ALA A 29 -6.97 10.09 -9.62
C ALA A 29 -7.95 8.96 -9.28
N GLU A 30 -8.26 8.11 -10.25
CA GLU A 30 -9.13 6.94 -10.08
C GLU A 30 -8.38 5.70 -9.56
N ALA A 31 -7.07 5.64 -9.77
CA ALA A 31 -6.20 4.56 -9.30
C ALA A 31 -5.96 4.62 -7.78
N VAL A 32 -7.04 4.48 -7.00
CA VAL A 32 -7.00 4.35 -5.55
C VAL A 32 -6.98 2.87 -5.20
N ALA A 33 -5.78 2.27 -5.23
CA ALA A 33 -5.60 0.96 -4.62
C ALA A 33 -5.98 1.05 -3.13
N GLU A 34 -6.83 0.15 -2.66
CA GLU A 34 -7.20 0.11 -1.25
C GLU A 34 -5.96 -0.23 -0.42
N VAL A 35 -5.42 0.78 0.29
CA VAL A 35 -4.33 0.55 1.23
C VAL A 35 -4.92 -0.16 2.45
N PRO A 36 -4.46 -1.37 2.80
CA PRO A 36 -4.98 -2.06 3.97
C PRO A 36 -4.73 -1.22 5.23
N ARG A 37 -5.82 -0.74 5.84
CA ARG A 37 -5.75 0.01 7.10
C ARG A 37 -5.49 -0.97 8.23
N VAL A 38 -4.24 -1.07 8.66
CA VAL A 38 -3.87 -1.82 9.86
C VAL A 38 -4.11 -0.97 11.11
N SER A 39 -4.83 -1.51 12.08
CA SER A 39 -5.00 -0.83 13.37
C SER A 39 -3.70 -0.81 14.17
N ALA A 40 -3.52 0.21 15.02
CA ALA A 40 -2.40 0.25 15.96
C ALA A 40 -2.34 -1.01 16.85
N TRP A 41 -3.50 -1.58 17.21
CA TRP A 41 -3.59 -2.85 17.93
C TRP A 41 -3.05 -4.04 17.11
N GLN A 42 -3.40 -4.16 15.83
CA GLN A 42 -2.86 -5.24 14.98
C GLN A 42 -1.34 -5.18 14.85
N LEU A 43 -0.76 -3.98 14.79
CA LEU A 43 0.69 -3.77 14.73
C LEU A 43 1.39 -4.09 16.06
N THR A 44 0.72 -3.85 17.18
CA THR A 44 1.33 -3.97 18.53
C THR A 44 0.95 -5.25 19.27
N ARG A 45 -0.02 -6.03 18.76
CA ARG A 45 -0.46 -7.27 19.40
C ARG A 45 0.73 -8.21 19.56
N ARG A 46 0.91 -8.69 20.79
CA ARG A 46 1.88 -9.75 21.08
C ARG A 46 1.14 -11.08 21.20
N GLY A 47 1.83 -12.17 20.89
CA GLY A 47 1.30 -13.50 21.12
C GLY A 47 0.94 -13.70 22.61
N ILE A 48 -0.08 -14.52 22.86
CA ILE A 48 -0.44 -14.92 24.22
C ILE A 48 0.79 -15.59 24.85
N ARG A 49 1.17 -15.12 26.04
CA ARG A 49 2.26 -15.73 26.82
C ARG A 49 1.87 -17.18 27.16
N ARG A 50 2.87 -18.06 27.22
CA ARG A 50 2.63 -19.43 27.71
C ARG A 50 2.00 -19.36 29.12
N PRO A 51 1.01 -20.20 29.43
CA PRO A 51 0.49 -20.31 30.79
C PRO A 51 1.60 -20.58 31.79
N LEU A 52 1.40 -20.13 33.03
CA LEU A 52 2.32 -20.43 34.12
C LEU A 52 2.44 -21.96 34.30
N ARG A 53 3.67 -22.44 34.42
CA ARG A 53 3.96 -23.83 34.72
C ARG A 53 3.46 -24.17 36.13
N ARG A 54 2.41 -25.00 36.21
CA ARG A 54 1.81 -25.44 37.48
C ARG A 54 2.65 -26.51 38.19
N ASP A 55 3.58 -27.11 37.45
CA ASP A 55 4.51 -28.13 37.92
C ASP A 55 5.76 -27.54 38.60
N ILE A 56 5.90 -26.22 38.63
CA ILE A 56 6.95 -25.52 39.40
C ILE A 56 6.27 -24.71 40.50
N PRO A 57 6.61 -24.93 41.79
CA PRO A 57 6.07 -24.13 42.87
C PRO A 57 6.56 -22.67 42.77
N TRP A 58 5.65 -21.71 42.92
CA TRP A 58 5.97 -20.28 42.88
C TRP A 58 6.42 -19.81 44.27
N GLY A 59 7.69 -20.07 44.60
CA GLY A 59 8.23 -19.74 45.92
C GLY A 59 7.40 -20.38 47.04
N ARG A 60 6.98 -19.59 48.02
CA ARG A 60 6.15 -20.02 49.15
C ARG A 60 4.66 -20.18 48.85
N TYR A 61 4.24 -20.01 47.60
CA TYR A 61 2.85 -20.09 47.16
C TYR A 61 2.67 -21.35 46.30
N SER A 62 2.46 -22.47 46.98
CA SER A 62 2.04 -23.74 46.39
C SER A 62 0.94 -24.33 47.28
N GLY A 63 -0.26 -23.75 47.16
CA GLY A 63 -1.38 -23.96 48.08
C GLY A 63 -1.99 -22.64 48.48
#